data_AF-A0A1Z8LZH6-F1
#
_entry.id   AF-A0A1Z8LZH6-F1
#
_cell.length_a   1.000
_cell.length_b   1.000
_cell.length_c   1.000
_cell.angle_alpha   90.00
_cell.angle_beta   90.00
_cell.angle_gamma   90.00
#
_symmetry.space_group_name_H-M   'P 1'
#
loop_
_entity.id
_entity.type
_entity.pdbx_description
1 polymer ?
#
loop_
_entity_poly.entity_id
_entity_poly.type
_entity_poly.pdbx_seq_one_letter_code
_entity_poly.pdbx_strand_id
1 'polypeptide(L)'
;MTVRPHTRSQRINESSMSDTNFKLDTTRKQPALEYLTWMHQAAEAGKSIGSMLKELIKLQFSKAKISPEEYFLYQLYDDERYTWEAKQTFMGSGSKRVSSPWATVCHDKPTFTALLQGLGLPTPETQAFVHPERSIGNAYNLRDGDDVRRFLREDARYPIFGKPMESVCSLGSANISGFDHAEDAIILSDGRHVDLDRLIDQIRQFDFKYLFQSLLLPHEDLIPIIGNRVSTVRMYVLQDDDGCELLRASWKIPGSTNGADNFWRPGNLLAGIDVKTGKLGRTLQRTENGTQPIDKHPVTDTSFADLVFPHWEEMVKVVMRAAPNLSGCHFQGWDVALTDLGPVLVECEGDGGDTIMEQLCFDTGLLQGRFLEFFDSRKEREQRDSKKRKARWRQNIKRNMAALSVQEKSAAAEESSQETDATSVQAAKEQTTSAMAETNETTSV
;
A
#
# COMPACT_ATOMS: atom_id res chain seq x y z
N MET A 1 14.43 -55.73 -58.57
CA MET A 1 14.60 -55.91 -57.11
C MET A 1 14.46 -54.55 -56.47
N THR A 2 13.34 -54.38 -55.79
CA THR A 2 12.77 -53.15 -55.24
C THR A 2 13.22 -53.01 -53.79
N VAL A 3 13.74 -51.86 -53.38
CA VAL A 3 14.00 -51.57 -51.96
C VAL A 3 13.21 -50.32 -51.57
N ARG A 4 12.18 -50.54 -50.73
CA ARG A 4 11.44 -49.50 -50.00
C ARG A 4 12.25 -49.09 -48.76
N PRO A 5 12.22 -47.82 -48.33
CA PRO A 5 12.47 -47.47 -46.94
C PRO A 5 11.14 -47.34 -46.17
N HIS A 6 11.13 -47.91 -44.96
CA HIS A 6 10.03 -47.82 -43.99
C HIS A 6 9.94 -46.43 -43.37
N THR A 7 8.81 -45.76 -43.55
CA THR A 7 8.36 -44.64 -42.71
C THR A 7 7.79 -45.19 -41.40
N ARG A 8 8.50 -44.97 -40.29
CA ARG A 8 7.98 -45.20 -38.94
C ARG A 8 7.45 -43.87 -38.40
N SER A 9 6.13 -43.69 -38.47
CA SER A 9 5.41 -42.65 -37.74
C SER A 9 5.63 -42.87 -36.24
N GLN A 10 6.33 -41.93 -35.59
CA GLN A 10 6.31 -41.80 -34.13
C GLN A 10 5.16 -40.86 -33.78
N ARG A 11 4.11 -41.43 -33.18
CA ARG A 11 3.14 -40.68 -32.38
C ARG A 11 3.92 -40.06 -31.22
N ILE A 12 3.94 -38.74 -31.14
CA ILE A 12 4.32 -38.02 -29.94
C ILE A 12 3.15 -38.19 -28.97
N ASN A 13 3.40 -38.91 -27.88
CA ASN A 13 2.50 -38.97 -26.74
C ASN A 13 2.68 -37.65 -25.99
N GLU A 14 1.79 -36.68 -26.23
CA GLU A 14 1.60 -35.55 -25.30
C GLU A 14 0.78 -36.09 -24.13
N SER A 15 1.48 -36.49 -23.07
CA SER A 15 0.89 -36.76 -21.76
C SER A 15 0.77 -35.41 -21.06
N SER A 16 -0.46 -34.91 -20.89
CA SER A 16 -0.77 -33.78 -20.01
C SER A 16 -0.32 -34.13 -18.59
N MET A 17 0.80 -33.55 -18.16
CA MET A 17 1.19 -33.60 -16.75
C MET A 17 0.40 -32.51 -16.05
N SER A 18 -0.66 -32.91 -15.33
CA SER A 18 -1.28 -32.06 -14.32
C SER A 18 -0.19 -31.61 -13.34
N ASP A 19 0.02 -30.29 -13.24
CA ASP A 19 1.09 -29.74 -12.41
C ASP A 19 0.69 -29.82 -10.94
N THR A 20 1.05 -30.95 -10.31
CA THR A 20 0.82 -31.23 -8.89
C THR A 20 1.57 -30.26 -7.95
N ASN A 21 2.31 -29.27 -8.47
CA ASN A 21 2.99 -28.22 -7.69
C ASN A 21 2.49 -26.78 -7.93
N PHE A 22 1.40 -26.56 -8.67
CA PHE A 22 0.83 -25.21 -8.81
C PHE A 22 0.55 -24.56 -7.44
N LYS A 23 1.11 -23.38 -7.19
CA LYS A 23 0.84 -22.57 -6.00
C LYS A 23 0.75 -21.11 -6.41
N LEU A 24 -0.36 -20.47 -6.06
CA LEU A 24 -0.48 -19.02 -6.06
C LEU A 24 0.71 -18.40 -5.30
N ASP A 25 1.41 -17.48 -5.93
CA ASP A 25 2.66 -16.95 -5.38
C ASP A 25 2.40 -16.16 -4.09
N THR A 26 2.96 -16.61 -2.97
CA THR A 26 2.86 -15.95 -1.66
C THR A 26 4.22 -15.47 -1.14
N THR A 27 5.27 -15.55 -1.96
CA THR A 27 6.65 -15.34 -1.51
C THR A 27 6.99 -13.85 -1.42
N ARG A 28 7.17 -13.33 -0.20
CA ARG A 28 7.85 -12.04 0.02
C ARG A 28 9.34 -12.30 0.24
N LYS A 29 10.18 -12.11 -0.77
CA LYS A 29 11.64 -12.03 -0.57
C LYS A 29 11.95 -10.67 0.05
N GLN A 30 12.30 -10.63 1.34
CA GLN A 30 13.02 -9.48 1.90
C GLN A 30 14.47 -9.54 1.40
N PRO A 31 15.09 -8.43 0.99
CA PRO A 31 16.52 -8.44 0.68
C PRO A 31 17.27 -8.90 1.94
N ALA A 32 18.04 -9.98 1.84
CA ALA A 32 18.97 -10.32 2.89
C ALA A 32 20.00 -9.19 3.02
N LEU A 33 20.36 -8.84 4.25
CA LEU A 33 21.36 -7.83 4.56
C LEU A 33 22.75 -8.33 4.15
N GLU A 34 23.17 -8.06 2.92
CA GLU A 34 24.52 -8.37 2.44
C GLU A 34 25.49 -7.21 2.65
N TYR A 35 25.68 -6.83 3.92
CA TYR A 35 26.57 -5.72 4.30
C TYR A 35 27.99 -5.84 3.72
N LEU A 36 28.52 -7.05 3.58
CA LEU A 36 29.85 -7.27 2.99
C LEU A 36 29.89 -6.94 1.50
N THR A 37 28.89 -7.38 0.73
CA THR A 37 28.75 -7.06 -0.70
C THR A 37 28.65 -5.55 -0.90
N TRP A 38 27.84 -4.87 -0.08
CA TRP A 38 27.68 -3.42 -0.16
C TRP A 38 28.93 -2.64 0.27
N MET A 39 29.66 -3.11 1.28
CA MET A 39 30.94 -2.49 1.65
C MET A 39 31.99 -2.66 0.54
N HIS A 40 32.00 -3.79 -0.16
CA HIS A 40 32.85 -3.99 -1.33
C HIS A 40 32.51 -3.00 -2.45
N GLN A 41 31.22 -2.87 -2.81
CA GLN A 41 30.79 -1.91 -3.84
C GLN A 41 31.12 -0.46 -3.47
N ALA A 42 30.94 -0.09 -2.20
CA ALA A 42 31.28 1.26 -1.74
C ALA A 42 32.79 1.52 -1.73
N ALA A 43 33.60 0.50 -1.47
CA ALA A 43 35.06 0.58 -1.60
C ALA A 43 35.49 0.71 -3.07
N GLU A 44 34.83 0.01 -3.99
CA GLU A 44 35.04 0.17 -5.44
C GLU A 44 34.68 1.59 -5.92
N ALA A 45 33.63 2.19 -5.36
CA ALA A 45 33.26 3.59 -5.59
C ALA A 45 34.20 4.61 -4.89
N GLY A 46 35.28 4.16 -4.24
CA GLY A 46 36.30 5.02 -3.65
C GLY A 46 35.91 5.68 -2.32
N LYS A 47 34.76 5.33 -1.74
CA LYS A 47 34.25 5.95 -0.50
C LYS A 47 34.89 5.33 0.73
N SER A 48 35.53 6.15 1.58
CA SER A 48 36.13 5.65 2.82
C SER A 48 35.07 5.27 3.86
N ILE A 49 35.34 4.23 4.66
CA ILE A 49 34.44 3.73 5.73
C ILE A 49 34.07 4.84 6.72
N GLY A 50 35.03 5.68 7.13
CA GLY A 50 34.77 6.80 8.04
C GLY A 50 33.86 7.87 7.44
N SER A 51 33.98 8.13 6.14
CA SER A 51 33.09 9.06 5.42
C SER A 51 31.68 8.49 5.34
N MET A 52 31.54 7.21 4.97
CA MET A 52 30.24 6.52 4.94
C MET A 52 29.54 6.55 6.30
N LEU A 53 30.25 6.22 7.39
CA LEU A 53 29.66 6.24 8.73
C LEU A 53 29.17 7.64 9.12
N LYS A 54 29.93 8.68 8.76
CA LYS A 54 29.54 10.08 8.99
C LYS A 54 28.29 10.45 8.19
N GLU A 55 28.19 10.04 6.93
CA GLU A 55 27.01 10.29 6.10
C GLU A 55 25.79 9.54 6.61
N LEU A 56 25.93 8.26 6.95
CA LEU A 56 24.88 7.43 7.55
C LEU A 56 24.30 8.09 8.80
N ILE A 57 25.15 8.48 9.75
CA ILE A 57 24.70 9.17 10.98
C ILE A 57 23.96 10.46 10.61
N LYS A 58 24.53 11.29 9.73
CA LYS A 58 23.88 12.55 9.33
C LYS A 58 22.52 12.31 8.67
N LEU A 59 22.40 11.37 7.75
CA LEU A 59 21.16 11.09 7.03
C LEU A 59 20.11 10.46 7.95
N GLN A 60 20.50 9.50 8.79
CA GLN A 60 19.63 8.81 9.76
C GLN A 60 19.03 9.77 10.78
N PHE A 61 19.80 10.75 11.27
CA PHE A 61 19.31 11.75 12.23
C PHE A 61 18.77 13.03 11.59
N SER A 62 18.73 13.10 10.26
CA SER A 62 18.10 14.21 9.52
C SER A 62 16.59 13.99 9.30
N LYS A 63 15.96 14.89 8.54
CA LYS A 63 14.57 14.70 8.05
C LYS A 63 14.43 13.45 7.17
N ALA A 64 15.51 13.04 6.49
CA ALA A 64 15.55 11.89 5.60
C ALA A 64 15.29 10.58 6.34
N LYS A 65 15.90 10.39 7.52
CA LYS A 65 15.83 9.16 8.33
C LYS A 65 16.16 7.88 7.54
N ILE A 66 17.15 7.99 6.66
CA ILE A 66 17.64 6.87 5.85
C ILE A 66 18.28 5.83 6.76
N SER A 67 17.86 4.58 6.64
CA SER A 67 18.50 3.46 7.32
C SER A 67 19.80 3.05 6.60
N PRO A 68 20.71 2.29 7.25
CA PRO A 68 21.87 1.73 6.57
C PRO A 68 21.51 0.93 5.32
N GLU A 69 20.45 0.13 5.40
CA GLU A 69 19.94 -0.66 4.26
C GLU A 69 19.55 0.23 3.09
N GLU A 70 18.79 1.28 3.35
CA GLU A 70 18.33 2.23 2.32
C GLU A 70 19.51 3.02 1.72
N TYR A 71 20.49 3.39 2.54
CA TYR A 71 21.70 4.07 2.07
C TYR A 71 22.46 3.24 1.03
N PHE A 72 22.64 1.95 1.28
CA PHE A 72 23.29 1.05 0.33
C PHE A 72 22.38 0.70 -0.85
N LEU A 73 21.08 0.51 -0.61
CA LEU A 73 20.10 0.22 -1.65
C LEU A 73 20.03 1.31 -2.71
N TYR A 74 20.01 2.58 -2.29
CA TYR A 74 20.04 3.74 -3.20
C TYR A 74 21.45 4.08 -3.71
N GLN A 75 22.48 3.38 -3.21
CA GLN A 75 23.88 3.62 -3.51
C GLN A 75 24.32 5.06 -3.17
N LEU A 76 23.84 5.63 -2.06
CA LEU A 76 24.15 7.02 -1.67
C LEU A 76 25.62 7.25 -1.33
N TYR A 77 26.43 6.19 -1.27
CA TYR A 77 27.88 6.28 -1.13
C TYR A 77 28.59 6.75 -2.40
N ASP A 78 27.93 6.68 -3.56
CA ASP A 78 28.49 7.11 -4.85
C ASP A 78 28.47 8.65 -4.95
N ASP A 79 29.65 9.25 -4.72
CA ASP A 79 29.85 10.71 -4.79
C ASP A 79 29.96 11.24 -6.22
N GLU A 80 30.25 10.39 -7.21
CA GLU A 80 30.23 10.80 -8.61
C GLU A 80 28.80 11.01 -9.08
N ARG A 81 27.88 10.20 -8.55
CA ARG A 81 26.45 10.31 -8.85
C ARG A 81 25.73 11.36 -8.01
N TYR A 82 25.98 11.41 -6.70
CA TYR A 82 25.17 12.22 -5.78
C TYR A 82 25.96 13.32 -5.08
N THR A 83 25.50 14.56 -5.25
CA THR A 83 25.90 15.65 -4.35
C THR A 83 25.31 15.44 -2.96
N TRP A 84 25.89 16.09 -1.95
CA TRP A 84 25.36 16.02 -0.59
C TRP A 84 23.90 16.52 -0.51
N GLU A 85 23.58 17.59 -1.24
CA GLU A 85 22.24 18.15 -1.32
C GLU A 85 21.25 17.13 -1.90
N ALA A 86 21.64 16.40 -2.95
CA ALA A 86 20.81 15.35 -3.53
C ALA A 86 20.55 14.22 -2.53
N LYS A 87 21.57 13.75 -1.79
CA LYS A 87 21.42 12.71 -0.75
C LYS A 87 20.40 13.10 0.32
N GLN A 88 20.33 14.39 0.68
CA GLN A 88 19.37 14.88 1.70
C GLN A 88 17.91 14.88 1.23
N THR A 89 17.65 14.77 -0.08
CA THR A 89 16.29 14.67 -0.63
C THR A 89 15.69 13.27 -0.51
N PHE A 90 16.50 12.24 -0.21
CA PHE A 90 16.01 10.88 -0.02
C PHE A 90 15.18 10.76 1.26
N MET A 91 14.16 9.91 1.20
CA MET A 91 13.25 9.61 2.29
C MET A 91 13.39 8.15 2.68
N GLY A 92 13.75 7.91 3.94
CA GLY A 92 13.70 6.60 4.53
C GLY A 92 12.30 6.25 5.01
N SER A 93 12.03 4.96 5.11
CA SER A 93 10.73 4.38 5.49
C SER A 93 10.24 4.90 6.85
N GLY A 94 11.17 5.19 7.78
CA GLY A 94 10.85 5.77 9.09
C GLY A 94 10.46 7.26 9.07
N SER A 95 10.61 7.94 7.92
CA SER A 95 10.19 9.33 7.71
C SER A 95 8.76 9.43 7.17
N LYS A 96 8.26 8.38 6.50
CA LYS A 96 6.92 8.35 5.93
C LYS A 96 5.84 8.29 7.02
N ARG A 97 5.16 9.42 7.24
CA ARG A 97 4.00 9.53 8.16
C ARG A 97 2.98 10.52 7.64
N VAL A 98 2.50 10.32 6.41
CA VAL A 98 1.29 11.03 5.95
C VAL A 98 0.11 10.19 6.39
N SER A 99 -0.50 10.54 7.53
CA SER A 99 -1.74 9.90 7.96
C SER A 99 -2.80 10.13 6.89
N SER A 100 -3.51 9.06 6.53
CA SER A 100 -4.55 9.11 5.53
C SER A 100 -5.77 8.31 5.99
N PRO A 101 -6.99 8.86 5.88
CA PRO A 101 -8.21 8.10 6.12
C PRO A 101 -8.48 7.07 5.00
N TRP A 102 -7.72 7.11 3.90
CA TRP A 102 -7.97 6.31 2.71
C TRP A 102 -7.13 5.03 2.62
N ALA A 103 -6.16 4.83 3.52
CA ALA A 103 -5.28 3.66 3.48
C ALA A 103 -6.08 2.34 3.43
N THR A 104 -7.05 2.16 4.33
CA THR A 104 -7.89 0.95 4.35
C THR A 104 -8.82 0.87 3.14
N VAL A 105 -9.43 1.98 2.74
CA VAL A 105 -10.39 1.99 1.61
C VAL A 105 -9.70 1.66 0.29
N CYS A 106 -8.50 2.21 0.05
CA CYS A 106 -7.76 1.94 -1.18
C CYS A 106 -7.17 0.52 -1.21
N HIS A 107 -6.80 -0.04 -0.04
CA HIS A 107 -6.35 -1.44 0.07
C HIS A 107 -7.49 -2.44 -0.20
N ASP A 108 -8.73 -2.08 0.12
CA ASP A 108 -9.91 -2.88 -0.24
C ASP A 108 -10.27 -2.66 -1.72
N LYS A 109 -9.66 -3.47 -2.59
CA LYS A 109 -9.83 -3.36 -4.05
C LYS A 109 -11.29 -3.31 -4.53
N PRO A 110 -12.24 -4.12 -4.00
CA PRO A 110 -13.62 -4.06 -4.43
C PRO A 110 -14.31 -2.73 -4.07
N THR A 111 -14.11 -2.19 -2.86
CA THR A 111 -14.68 -0.88 -2.46
C THR A 111 -14.09 0.21 -3.32
N PHE A 112 -12.76 0.20 -3.48
CA PHE A 112 -12.08 1.22 -4.25
C PHE A 112 -12.50 1.19 -5.73
N THR A 113 -12.59 -0.01 -6.32
CA THR A 113 -13.08 -0.19 -7.69
C THR A 113 -14.50 0.35 -7.84
N ALA A 114 -15.41 0.05 -6.90
CA ALA A 114 -16.78 0.54 -6.95
C ALA A 114 -16.84 2.08 -6.86
N LEU A 115 -16.00 2.71 -6.04
CA LEU A 115 -15.88 4.16 -5.98
C LEU A 115 -15.43 4.75 -7.32
N LEU A 116 -14.36 4.21 -7.91
CA LEU A 116 -13.84 4.68 -9.20
C LEU A 116 -14.87 4.50 -10.33
N GLN A 117 -15.57 3.37 -10.37
CA GLN A 117 -16.64 3.12 -11.33
C GLN A 117 -17.80 4.12 -11.17
N GLY A 118 -18.19 4.42 -9.92
CA GLY A 118 -19.20 5.45 -9.64
C GLY A 118 -18.82 6.85 -10.11
N LEU A 119 -17.52 7.13 -10.23
CA LEU A 119 -16.97 8.36 -10.79
C LEU A 119 -16.77 8.31 -12.32
N GLY A 120 -17.14 7.21 -12.98
CA GLY A 120 -16.90 7.01 -14.42
C GLY A 120 -15.41 6.91 -14.78
N LEU A 121 -14.58 6.42 -13.85
CA LEU A 121 -13.16 6.21 -14.08
C LEU A 121 -12.90 4.78 -14.61
N PRO A 122 -11.94 4.62 -15.53
CA PRO A 122 -11.63 3.31 -16.11
C PRO A 122 -10.93 2.43 -15.08
N THR A 123 -11.49 1.26 -14.83
CA THR A 123 -10.94 0.21 -13.95
C THR A 123 -11.00 -1.13 -14.68
N PRO A 124 -10.23 -2.15 -14.27
CA PRO A 124 -10.44 -3.50 -14.78
C PRO A 124 -11.89 -3.94 -14.54
N GLU A 125 -12.48 -4.64 -15.50
CA GLU A 125 -13.82 -5.22 -15.35
C GLU A 125 -13.74 -6.36 -14.34
N THR A 126 -14.43 -6.23 -13.22
CA THR A 126 -14.61 -7.34 -12.26
C THR A 126 -15.74 -8.23 -12.74
N GLN A 127 -15.42 -9.42 -13.26
CA GLN A 127 -16.41 -10.41 -13.67
C GLN A 127 -17.06 -11.08 -12.47
N ALA A 128 -16.26 -11.47 -11.47
CA ALA A 128 -16.77 -12.13 -10.27
C ALA A 128 -16.01 -11.72 -9.00
N PHE A 129 -16.73 -11.74 -7.89
CA PHE A 129 -16.23 -11.46 -6.56
C PHE A 129 -16.55 -12.64 -5.64
N VAL A 130 -15.50 -13.25 -5.11
CA VAL A 130 -15.60 -14.32 -4.12
C VAL A 130 -15.56 -13.67 -2.74
N HIS A 131 -16.65 -13.82 -1.99
CA HIS A 131 -16.74 -13.41 -0.60
C HIS A 131 -17.96 -14.07 0.10
N PRO A 132 -17.81 -14.61 1.33
CA PRO A 132 -18.89 -15.32 2.02
C PRO A 132 -20.11 -14.44 2.30
N GLU A 133 -19.90 -13.16 2.67
CA GLU A 133 -20.99 -12.27 3.10
C GLU A 133 -21.22 -11.07 2.16
N ARG A 134 -20.14 -10.32 1.86
CA ARG A 134 -20.18 -9.10 1.06
C ARG A 134 -20.51 -9.35 -0.41
N SER A 135 -21.20 -8.40 -1.02
CA SER A 135 -21.41 -8.35 -2.47
C SER A 135 -20.84 -7.09 -3.09
N ILE A 136 -20.59 -7.15 -4.41
CA ILE A 136 -20.33 -6.00 -5.27
C ILE A 136 -21.35 -6.02 -6.42
N GLY A 137 -21.61 -4.85 -7.01
CA GLY A 137 -22.66 -4.65 -8.00
C GLY A 137 -22.55 -5.52 -9.26
N ASN A 138 -21.96 -4.99 -10.32
CA ASN A 138 -22.01 -5.57 -11.67
C ASN A 138 -21.18 -6.87 -11.87
N ALA A 139 -20.94 -7.65 -10.82
CA ALA A 139 -20.16 -8.89 -10.86
C ALA A 139 -20.97 -10.08 -10.32
N TYR A 140 -20.61 -11.30 -10.72
CA TYR A 140 -21.09 -12.51 -10.08
C TYR A 140 -20.61 -12.53 -8.62
N ASN A 141 -21.54 -12.71 -7.69
CA ASN A 141 -21.24 -12.77 -6.25
C ASN A 141 -21.15 -14.24 -5.82
N LEU A 142 -19.93 -14.72 -5.61
CA LEU A 142 -19.60 -16.13 -5.35
C LEU A 142 -19.37 -16.34 -3.86
N ARG A 143 -20.14 -17.23 -3.23
CA ARG A 143 -20.16 -17.39 -1.76
C ARG A 143 -19.17 -18.43 -1.26
N ASP A 144 -18.92 -19.44 -2.07
CA ASP A 144 -18.14 -20.61 -1.69
C ASP A 144 -17.45 -21.25 -2.91
N GLY A 145 -16.84 -22.40 -2.69
CA GLY A 145 -16.16 -23.16 -3.75
C GLY A 145 -17.09 -23.66 -4.85
N ASP A 146 -18.37 -23.95 -4.56
CA ASP A 146 -19.30 -24.46 -5.56
C ASP A 146 -19.76 -23.34 -6.49
N ASP A 147 -19.95 -22.12 -5.97
CA ASP A 147 -20.16 -20.94 -6.79
C ASP A 147 -18.94 -20.64 -7.67
N VAL A 148 -17.71 -20.74 -7.14
CA VAL A 148 -16.47 -20.57 -7.93
C VAL A 148 -16.37 -21.61 -9.03
N ARG A 149 -16.71 -22.86 -8.72
CA ARG A 149 -16.72 -23.95 -9.69
C ARG A 149 -17.70 -23.70 -10.82
N ARG A 150 -18.96 -23.35 -10.50
CA ARG A 150 -19.98 -23.01 -11.50
C ARG A 150 -19.51 -21.85 -12.37
N PHE A 151 -19.03 -20.77 -11.75
CA PHE A 151 -18.58 -19.59 -12.47
C PHE A 151 -17.47 -19.92 -13.48
N LEU A 152 -16.40 -20.61 -13.06
CA LEU A 152 -15.28 -20.93 -13.95
C LEU A 152 -15.66 -21.91 -15.06
N ARG A 153 -16.61 -22.83 -14.82
CA ARG A 153 -17.08 -23.78 -15.83
C ARG A 153 -18.02 -23.17 -16.85
N GLU A 154 -18.92 -22.27 -16.44
CA GLU A 154 -20.11 -21.92 -17.22
C GLU A 154 -20.22 -20.44 -17.55
N ASP A 155 -19.80 -19.55 -16.64
CA ASP A 155 -20.09 -18.11 -16.72
C ASP A 155 -18.87 -17.25 -17.09
N ALA A 156 -17.66 -17.72 -16.81
CA ALA A 156 -16.43 -16.94 -16.97
C ALA A 156 -16.14 -16.62 -18.44
N ARG A 157 -15.82 -15.35 -18.72
CA ARG A 157 -15.37 -14.89 -20.05
C ARG A 157 -13.86 -14.85 -20.09
N TYR A 158 -13.25 -15.90 -20.62
CA TYR A 158 -11.80 -16.00 -20.75
C TYR A 158 -11.23 -15.10 -21.86
N PRO A 159 -9.99 -14.59 -21.71
CA PRO A 159 -9.09 -14.78 -20.57
C PRO A 159 -9.45 -13.92 -19.35
N ILE A 160 -9.19 -14.44 -18.14
CA ILE A 160 -9.44 -13.76 -16.87
C ILE A 160 -8.18 -13.69 -16.00
N PHE A 161 -8.17 -12.71 -15.10
CA PHE A 161 -7.16 -12.48 -14.09
C PHE A 161 -7.75 -12.67 -12.70
N GLY A 162 -7.21 -13.61 -11.93
CA GLY A 162 -7.54 -13.83 -10.53
C GLY A 162 -6.59 -13.07 -9.60
N LYS A 163 -7.09 -12.43 -8.53
CA LYS A 163 -6.26 -11.90 -7.44
C LYS A 163 -6.98 -11.83 -6.08
N PRO A 164 -6.25 -11.88 -4.95
CA PRO A 164 -6.85 -11.66 -3.64
C PRO A 164 -7.25 -10.20 -3.41
N MET A 165 -8.25 -10.00 -2.55
CA MET A 165 -8.82 -8.68 -2.25
C MET A 165 -7.78 -7.69 -1.72
N GLU A 166 -7.01 -8.07 -0.69
CA GLU A 166 -6.14 -7.17 0.07
C GLU A 166 -4.63 -7.44 -0.15
N SER A 167 -4.28 -8.16 -1.21
CA SER A 167 -2.87 -8.48 -1.50
C SER A 167 -2.10 -7.29 -2.08
N VAL A 168 -0.79 -7.25 -1.83
CA VAL A 168 0.17 -6.34 -2.48
C VAL A 168 1.23 -7.17 -3.21
N CYS A 169 1.99 -6.56 -4.12
CA CYS A 169 3.12 -7.21 -4.81
C CYS A 169 2.70 -8.36 -5.77
N SER A 170 1.45 -8.33 -6.26
CA SER A 170 0.85 -9.36 -7.12
C SER A 170 0.79 -10.77 -6.50
N LEU A 171 0.90 -10.89 -5.18
CA LEU A 171 0.82 -12.19 -4.51
C LEU A 171 -0.59 -12.76 -4.62
N GLY A 172 -0.69 -14.05 -4.92
CA GLY A 172 -1.97 -14.72 -5.10
C GLY A 172 -2.60 -14.56 -6.48
N SER A 173 -1.89 -14.01 -7.46
CA SER A 173 -2.46 -13.74 -8.78
C SER A 173 -2.40 -14.95 -9.72
N ALA A 174 -3.42 -15.11 -10.58
CA ALA A 174 -3.46 -16.13 -11.62
C ALA A 174 -3.94 -15.55 -12.96
N ASN A 175 -3.18 -15.79 -14.04
CA ASN A 175 -3.62 -15.47 -15.40
C ASN A 175 -4.21 -16.75 -16.01
N ILE A 176 -5.51 -16.75 -16.28
CA ILE A 176 -6.26 -17.93 -16.72
C ILE A 176 -6.76 -17.68 -18.16
N SER A 177 -6.29 -18.48 -19.09
CA SER A 177 -6.57 -18.37 -20.53
C SER A 177 -7.83 -19.12 -20.95
N GLY A 178 -8.28 -20.11 -20.17
CA GLY A 178 -9.43 -20.93 -20.51
C GLY A 178 -9.80 -21.96 -19.43
N PHE A 179 -10.74 -22.83 -19.80
CA PHE A 179 -11.17 -23.98 -19.02
C PHE A 179 -11.18 -25.24 -19.90
N ASP A 180 -10.63 -26.34 -19.38
CA ASP A 180 -10.70 -27.67 -19.99
C ASP A 180 -11.78 -28.49 -19.29
N HIS A 181 -12.88 -28.74 -20.01
CA HIS A 181 -14.01 -29.53 -19.51
C HIS A 181 -13.72 -31.03 -19.39
N ALA A 182 -12.76 -31.57 -20.15
CA ALA A 182 -12.43 -32.99 -20.10
C ALA A 182 -11.60 -33.32 -18.86
N GLU A 183 -10.69 -32.42 -18.49
CA GLU A 183 -9.82 -32.57 -17.32
C GLU A 183 -10.35 -31.90 -16.05
N ASP A 184 -11.47 -31.15 -16.15
CA ASP A 184 -12.02 -30.31 -15.08
C ASP A 184 -10.96 -29.35 -14.50
N ALA A 185 -10.22 -28.69 -15.40
CA ALA A 185 -9.04 -27.91 -15.08
C ALA A 185 -9.10 -26.50 -15.68
N ILE A 186 -8.57 -25.51 -14.97
CA ILE A 186 -8.29 -24.21 -15.57
C ILE A 186 -7.02 -24.30 -16.42
N ILE A 187 -6.97 -23.54 -17.51
CA ILE A 187 -5.79 -23.41 -18.36
C ILE A 187 -5.13 -22.08 -18.03
N LEU A 188 -3.86 -22.09 -17.60
CA LEU A 188 -3.10 -20.87 -17.33
C LEU A 188 -2.58 -20.25 -18.63
N SER A 189 -2.18 -18.98 -18.59
CA SER A 189 -1.61 -18.30 -19.77
C SER A 189 -0.28 -18.89 -20.25
N ASP A 190 0.41 -19.69 -19.43
CA ASP A 190 1.62 -20.43 -19.82
C ASP A 190 1.31 -21.84 -20.38
N GLY A 191 0.02 -22.17 -20.55
CA GLY A 191 -0.47 -23.43 -21.09
C GLY A 191 -0.57 -24.57 -20.07
N ARG A 192 -0.19 -24.36 -18.81
CA ARG A 192 -0.36 -25.40 -17.78
C ARG A 192 -1.84 -25.59 -17.43
N HIS A 193 -2.21 -26.84 -17.23
CA HIS A 193 -3.52 -27.24 -16.73
C HIS A 193 -3.45 -27.41 -15.22
N VAL A 194 -4.37 -26.76 -14.52
CA VAL A 194 -4.47 -26.79 -13.06
C VAL A 194 -5.86 -27.27 -12.68
N ASP A 195 -5.90 -28.36 -11.92
CA ASP A 195 -7.13 -28.91 -11.34
C ASP A 195 -7.96 -27.82 -10.63
N LEU A 196 -9.26 -27.79 -10.90
CA LEU A 196 -10.16 -26.75 -10.39
C LEU A 196 -10.27 -26.76 -8.86
N ASP A 197 -10.30 -27.93 -8.23
CA ASP A 197 -10.37 -28.06 -6.76
C ASP A 197 -9.13 -27.46 -6.13
N ARG A 198 -7.97 -27.65 -6.76
CA ARG A 198 -6.72 -27.05 -6.32
C ARG A 198 -6.75 -25.52 -6.32
N LEU A 199 -7.31 -24.88 -7.36
CA LEU A 199 -7.47 -23.42 -7.37
C LEU A 199 -8.40 -22.98 -6.23
N ILE A 200 -9.54 -23.67 -6.05
CA ILE A 200 -10.52 -23.36 -5.01
C ILE A 200 -9.89 -23.48 -3.62
N ASP A 201 -9.08 -24.51 -3.37
CA ASP A 201 -8.35 -24.68 -2.11
C ASP A 201 -7.33 -23.56 -1.87
N GLN A 202 -6.74 -22.99 -2.93
CA GLN A 202 -5.87 -21.82 -2.79
C GLN A 202 -6.65 -20.54 -2.54
N ILE A 203 -7.81 -20.35 -3.17
CA ILE A 203 -8.73 -19.25 -2.87
C ILE A 203 -9.21 -19.33 -1.42
N ARG A 204 -9.46 -20.53 -0.90
CA ARG A 204 -9.81 -20.77 0.51
C ARG A 204 -8.70 -20.31 1.47
N GLN A 205 -7.42 -20.39 1.09
CA GLN A 205 -6.31 -19.86 1.90
C GLN A 205 -6.33 -18.33 2.04
N PHE A 206 -7.11 -17.64 1.22
CA PHE A 206 -7.39 -16.21 1.33
C PHE A 206 -8.77 -15.94 1.96
N ASP A 207 -9.29 -16.86 2.78
CA ASP A 207 -10.61 -16.79 3.42
C ASP A 207 -11.76 -16.54 2.42
N PHE A 208 -11.63 -17.07 1.19
CA PHE A 208 -12.55 -16.77 0.09
C PHE A 208 -12.70 -15.26 -0.19
N LYS A 209 -11.64 -14.46 -0.05
CA LYS A 209 -11.60 -13.03 -0.40
C LYS A 209 -10.81 -12.83 -1.69
N TYR A 210 -11.47 -13.04 -2.82
CA TYR A 210 -10.81 -13.13 -4.13
C TYR A 210 -11.64 -12.45 -5.24
N LEU A 211 -10.97 -12.01 -6.30
CA LEU A 211 -11.56 -11.31 -7.43
C LEU A 211 -11.16 -12.01 -8.72
N PHE A 212 -12.11 -12.15 -9.64
CA PHE A 212 -11.85 -12.48 -11.05
C PHE A 212 -12.19 -11.28 -11.91
N GLN A 213 -11.20 -10.80 -12.67
CA GLN A 213 -11.32 -9.66 -13.56
C GLN A 213 -11.07 -10.10 -15.00
N SER A 214 -11.63 -9.40 -15.98
CA SER A 214 -11.23 -9.58 -17.38
C SER A 214 -9.74 -9.26 -17.52
N LEU A 215 -9.00 -10.10 -18.23
CA LEU A 215 -7.56 -9.89 -18.41
C LEU A 215 -7.34 -8.64 -19.28
N LEU A 216 -6.59 -7.67 -18.75
CA LEU A 216 -6.18 -6.51 -19.53
C LEU A 216 -5.13 -6.92 -20.58
N LEU A 217 -5.22 -6.35 -21.77
CA LEU A 217 -4.23 -6.53 -22.84
C LEU A 217 -3.39 -5.26 -23.00
N PRO A 218 -2.12 -5.36 -23.39
CA PRO A 218 -1.29 -4.17 -23.58
C PRO A 218 -1.80 -3.34 -24.76
N HIS A 219 -1.63 -2.03 -24.66
CA HIS A 219 -1.80 -1.14 -25.81
C HIS A 219 -0.80 -1.50 -26.92
N GLU A 220 -1.21 -1.36 -28.19
CA GLU A 220 -0.41 -1.76 -29.35
C GLU A 220 0.98 -1.09 -29.38
N ASP A 221 1.07 0.19 -29.01
CA ASP A 221 2.33 0.94 -28.92
C ASP A 221 3.32 0.39 -27.88
N LEU A 222 2.87 -0.36 -26.87
CA LEU A 222 3.75 -0.99 -25.87
C LEU A 222 4.29 -2.34 -26.34
N ILE A 223 3.62 -3.02 -27.27
CA ILE A 223 3.99 -4.37 -27.72
C ILE A 223 5.40 -4.40 -28.33
N PRO A 224 5.82 -3.47 -29.21
CA PRO A 224 7.20 -3.43 -29.71
C PRO A 224 8.23 -3.14 -28.61
N ILE A 225 7.83 -2.48 -27.53
CA ILE A 225 8.75 -2.05 -26.47
C ILE A 225 9.00 -3.16 -25.46
N ILE A 226 7.93 -3.80 -24.95
CA ILE A 226 8.03 -4.77 -23.84
C ILE A 226 7.41 -6.14 -24.16
N GLY A 227 6.91 -6.33 -25.37
CA GLY A 227 6.19 -7.53 -25.80
C GLY A 227 4.71 -7.51 -25.40
N ASN A 228 4.02 -8.63 -25.65
CA ASN A 228 2.59 -8.77 -25.36
C ASN A 228 2.33 -8.96 -23.85
N ARG A 229 2.63 -7.94 -23.04
CA ARG A 229 2.49 -7.94 -21.58
C ARG A 229 1.98 -6.60 -21.07
N VAL A 230 1.06 -6.64 -20.11
CA VAL A 230 0.64 -5.43 -19.39
C VAL A 230 1.69 -5.04 -18.36
N SER A 231 1.88 -3.74 -18.21
CA SER A 231 2.77 -3.12 -17.24
C SER A 231 2.09 -1.88 -16.64
N THR A 232 2.50 -1.49 -15.44
CA THR A 232 1.91 -0.35 -14.72
C THR A 232 2.93 0.74 -14.46
N VAL A 233 2.47 1.99 -14.56
CA VAL A 233 3.19 3.16 -14.07
C VAL A 233 2.66 3.52 -12.69
N ARG A 234 3.55 3.55 -11.69
CA ARG A 234 3.29 4.11 -10.37
C ARG A 234 3.40 5.63 -10.45
N MET A 235 2.33 6.33 -10.13
CA MET A 235 2.23 7.79 -10.15
C MET A 235 1.96 8.33 -8.75
N TYR A 236 2.88 9.16 -8.24
CA TYR A 236 2.69 9.83 -6.95
C TYR A 236 2.01 11.17 -7.11
N VAL A 237 0.83 11.29 -6.50
CA VAL A 237 0.09 12.54 -6.43
C VAL A 237 0.15 13.10 -5.01
N LEU A 238 0.50 14.39 -4.91
CA LEU A 238 0.30 15.18 -3.71
C LEU A 238 -1.02 15.94 -3.84
N GLN A 239 -1.83 15.90 -2.79
CA GLN A 239 -3.02 16.73 -2.65
C GLN A 239 -2.90 17.60 -1.40
N ASP A 240 -2.95 18.91 -1.57
CA ASP A 240 -2.94 19.88 -0.47
C ASP A 240 -3.96 21.01 -0.74
N ASP A 241 -3.81 22.13 -0.02
CA ASP A 241 -4.71 23.27 -0.11
C ASP A 241 -4.63 23.97 -1.50
N ASP A 242 -3.53 23.77 -2.25
CA ASP A 242 -3.31 24.28 -3.61
C ASP A 242 -3.75 23.27 -4.70
N GLY A 243 -4.40 22.16 -4.32
CA GLY A 243 -4.93 21.14 -5.22
C GLY A 243 -4.04 19.91 -5.39
N CYS A 244 -4.21 19.20 -6.51
CA CYS A 244 -3.45 17.98 -6.82
C CYS A 244 -2.26 18.28 -7.75
N GLU A 245 -1.13 17.62 -7.53
CA GLU A 245 0.05 17.61 -8.42
C GLU A 245 0.70 16.24 -8.51
N LEU A 246 1.07 15.86 -9.73
CA LEU A 246 1.89 14.69 -10.01
C LEU A 246 3.36 14.98 -9.72
N LEU A 247 3.93 14.33 -8.69
CA LEU A 247 5.29 14.54 -8.21
C LEU A 247 6.34 13.65 -8.87
N ARG A 248 5.98 12.38 -9.06
CA ARG A 248 6.87 11.32 -9.55
C ARG A 248 6.09 10.27 -10.32
N ALA A 249 6.75 9.67 -11.29
CA ALA A 249 6.24 8.52 -12.00
C ALA A 249 7.35 7.50 -12.24
N SER A 250 7.07 6.22 -12.00
CA SER A 250 7.99 5.11 -12.24
C SER A 250 7.27 3.99 -13.00
N TRP A 251 7.84 3.53 -14.10
CA TRP A 251 7.30 2.44 -14.91
C TRP A 251 7.87 1.11 -14.45
N LYS A 252 6.99 0.21 -14.00
CA LYS A 252 7.32 -1.16 -13.63
C LYS A 252 7.17 -2.06 -14.85
N ILE A 253 8.24 -2.72 -15.28
CA ILE A 253 8.28 -3.45 -16.54
C ILE A 253 8.52 -4.94 -16.26
N PRO A 254 7.65 -5.85 -16.73
CA PRO A 254 7.91 -7.28 -16.65
C PRO A 254 9.20 -7.66 -17.39
N GLY A 255 10.03 -8.48 -16.74
CA GLY A 255 11.20 -9.10 -17.36
C GLY A 255 10.84 -10.30 -18.23
N SER A 256 11.85 -10.98 -18.78
CA SER A 256 11.66 -12.10 -19.71
C SER A 256 10.83 -13.26 -19.13
N THR A 257 11.03 -13.60 -17.86
CA THR A 257 10.43 -14.77 -17.21
C THR A 257 9.19 -14.48 -16.38
N ASN A 258 8.88 -13.20 -16.10
CA ASN A 258 7.82 -12.83 -15.18
C ASN A 258 6.56 -12.34 -15.90
N GLY A 259 5.41 -12.95 -15.60
CA GLY A 259 4.11 -12.51 -16.12
C GLY A 259 3.55 -11.25 -15.43
N ALA A 260 4.09 -10.86 -14.27
CA ALA A 260 3.69 -9.68 -13.51
C ALA A 260 4.86 -8.68 -13.40
N ASP A 261 4.52 -7.40 -13.30
CA ASP A 261 5.46 -6.29 -13.37
C ASP A 261 6.09 -5.87 -12.02
N ASN A 262 5.69 -6.49 -10.91
CA ASN A 262 6.23 -6.19 -9.58
C ASN A 262 7.78 -6.18 -9.60
N PHE A 263 8.37 -5.00 -9.43
CA PHE A 263 9.80 -4.77 -9.59
C PHE A 263 10.67 -5.64 -8.68
N TRP A 264 10.16 -6.07 -7.53
CA TRP A 264 10.92 -6.88 -6.57
C TRP A 264 11.21 -8.32 -7.06
N ARG A 265 10.67 -8.73 -8.21
CA ARG A 265 10.98 -10.00 -8.87
C ARG A 265 12.27 -9.90 -9.68
N PRO A 266 13.26 -10.78 -9.48
CA PRO A 266 14.45 -10.84 -10.33
C PRO A 266 14.09 -10.89 -11.81
N GLY A 267 14.79 -10.08 -12.62
CA GLY A 267 14.57 -9.91 -14.05
C GLY A 267 13.63 -8.76 -14.42
N ASN A 268 12.73 -8.31 -13.52
CA ASN A 268 11.87 -7.16 -13.78
C ASN A 268 12.66 -5.86 -13.82
N LEU A 269 12.12 -4.88 -14.54
CA LEU A 269 12.76 -3.59 -14.76
C LEU A 269 11.95 -2.46 -14.13
N LEU A 270 12.62 -1.34 -13.91
CA LEU A 270 12.05 -0.10 -13.39
C LEU A 270 12.63 1.07 -14.17
N ALA A 271 11.79 1.97 -14.67
CA ALA A 271 12.23 3.18 -15.35
C ALA A 271 11.62 4.42 -14.69
N GLY A 272 12.43 5.43 -14.39
CA GLY A 272 11.91 6.74 -13.99
C GLY A 272 11.25 7.43 -15.19
N ILE A 273 10.17 8.17 -14.98
CA ILE A 273 9.52 8.99 -16.01
C ILE A 273 9.57 10.46 -15.59
N ASP A 274 10.06 11.32 -16.48
CA ASP A 274 9.91 12.76 -16.32
C ASP A 274 8.43 13.14 -16.44
N VAL A 275 7.85 13.64 -15.35
CA VAL A 275 6.39 13.87 -15.26
C VAL A 275 5.88 14.92 -16.24
N LYS A 276 6.74 15.84 -16.70
CA LYS A 276 6.36 16.93 -17.61
C LYS A 276 6.36 16.49 -19.07
N THR A 277 7.29 15.62 -19.44
CA THR A 277 7.55 15.26 -20.85
C THR A 277 7.19 13.82 -21.19
N GLY A 278 7.01 12.95 -20.20
CA GLY A 278 6.82 11.51 -20.38
C GLY A 278 8.09 10.77 -20.80
N LYS A 279 9.24 11.45 -20.88
CA LYS A 279 10.51 10.82 -21.25
C LYS A 279 10.99 9.87 -20.16
N LEU A 280 11.45 8.70 -20.58
CA LEU A 280 12.14 7.77 -19.70
C LEU A 280 13.48 8.38 -19.27
N GLY A 281 13.78 8.23 -17.98
CA GLY A 281 15.05 8.52 -17.38
C GLY A 281 15.81 7.24 -17.07
N ARG A 282 16.34 7.16 -15.85
CA ARG A 282 17.14 6.01 -15.41
C ARG A 282 16.32 4.72 -15.42
N THR A 283 16.88 3.70 -16.05
CA THR A 283 16.32 2.36 -16.17
C THR A 283 17.18 1.35 -15.41
N LEU A 284 16.53 0.50 -14.63
CA LEU A 284 17.16 -0.47 -13.75
C LEU A 284 16.56 -1.85 -13.98
N GLN A 285 17.40 -2.89 -13.90
CA GLN A 285 16.96 -4.28 -13.78
C GLN A 285 17.14 -4.75 -12.35
N ARG A 286 16.14 -5.47 -11.83
CA ARG A 286 16.25 -6.22 -10.58
C ARG A 286 17.08 -7.47 -10.79
N THR A 287 18.15 -7.64 -10.02
CA THR A 287 18.94 -8.87 -9.96
C THR A 287 18.61 -9.65 -8.68
N GLU A 288 19.16 -10.86 -8.52
CA GLU A 288 19.03 -11.60 -7.25
C GLU A 288 19.62 -10.80 -6.07
N ASN A 289 20.69 -10.03 -6.31
CA ASN A 289 21.48 -9.38 -5.27
C ASN A 289 21.27 -7.86 -5.18
N GLY A 290 20.38 -7.28 -5.99
CA GLY A 290 20.15 -5.83 -5.97
C GLY A 290 19.56 -5.29 -7.27
N THR A 291 20.11 -4.17 -7.75
CA THR A 291 19.71 -3.52 -8.99
C THR A 291 20.92 -3.12 -9.81
N GLN A 292 20.78 -3.12 -11.13
CA GLN A 292 21.83 -2.68 -12.06
C GLN A 292 21.23 -1.85 -13.19
N PRO A 293 21.97 -0.88 -13.77
CA PRO A 293 21.53 -0.17 -14.97
C PRO A 293 21.25 -1.11 -16.14
N ILE A 294 20.29 -0.76 -16.98
CA ILE A 294 19.97 -1.51 -18.20
C ILE A 294 19.47 -0.57 -19.30
N ASP A 295 20.06 -0.63 -20.50
CA ASP A 295 19.75 0.33 -21.58
C ASP A 295 18.66 -0.16 -22.53
N LYS A 296 18.40 -1.46 -22.54
CA LYS A 296 17.47 -2.12 -23.48
C LYS A 296 16.60 -3.15 -22.79
N HIS A 297 15.40 -3.35 -23.32
CA HIS A 297 14.53 -4.42 -22.86
C HIS A 297 15.11 -5.80 -23.26
N PRO A 298 15.24 -6.77 -22.35
CA PRO A 298 16.00 -8.00 -22.58
C PRO A 298 15.37 -8.98 -23.57
N VAL A 299 14.10 -8.78 -23.96
CA VAL A 299 13.39 -9.67 -24.90
C VAL A 299 13.21 -9.03 -26.27
N THR A 300 12.87 -7.75 -26.31
CA THR A 300 12.54 -7.02 -27.55
C THR A 300 13.75 -6.29 -28.12
N ASP A 301 14.84 -6.17 -27.36
CA ASP A 301 16.04 -5.37 -27.64
C ASP A 301 15.76 -3.87 -27.88
N THR A 302 14.54 -3.41 -27.54
CA THR A 302 14.16 -2.00 -27.65
C THR A 302 14.97 -1.17 -26.67
N SER A 303 15.60 -0.11 -27.17
CA SER A 303 16.33 0.85 -26.32
C SER A 303 15.36 1.74 -25.55
N PHE A 304 15.67 1.97 -24.28
CA PHE A 304 14.95 2.94 -23.45
C PHE A 304 15.46 4.37 -23.61
N ALA A 305 16.63 4.55 -24.25
CA ALA A 305 17.20 5.87 -24.49
C ALA A 305 16.23 6.73 -25.33
N ASP A 306 15.99 7.96 -24.88
CA ASP A 306 15.10 8.95 -25.50
C ASP A 306 13.63 8.52 -25.69
N LEU A 307 13.23 7.36 -25.14
CA LEU A 307 11.87 6.85 -25.25
C LEU A 307 10.91 7.74 -24.45
N VAL A 308 9.79 8.10 -25.05
CA VAL A 308 8.66 8.74 -24.37
C VAL A 308 7.61 7.67 -24.11
N PHE A 309 7.11 7.57 -22.87
CA PHE A 309 6.05 6.63 -22.53
C PHE A 309 4.82 6.92 -23.42
N PRO A 310 4.28 5.94 -24.16
CA PRO A 310 3.15 6.16 -25.05
C PRO A 310 1.92 6.70 -24.30
N HIS A 311 1.16 7.62 -24.92
CA HIS A 311 -0.08 8.20 -24.34
C HIS A 311 0.11 8.80 -22.94
N TRP A 312 1.28 9.39 -22.69
CA TRP A 312 1.65 9.92 -21.37
C TRP A 312 0.62 10.93 -20.84
N GLU A 313 0.18 11.86 -21.69
CA GLU A 313 -0.79 12.87 -21.27
C GLU A 313 -2.12 12.26 -20.84
N GLU A 314 -2.60 11.24 -21.55
CA GLU A 314 -3.84 10.51 -21.26
C GLU A 314 -3.73 9.78 -19.93
N MET A 315 -2.57 9.15 -19.67
CA MET A 315 -2.26 8.50 -18.39
C MET A 315 -2.30 9.50 -17.23
N VAL A 316 -1.70 10.69 -17.39
CA VAL A 316 -1.76 11.74 -16.37
C VAL A 316 -3.18 12.27 -16.20
N LYS A 317 -3.91 12.53 -17.30
CA LYS A 317 -5.29 13.04 -17.28
C LYS A 317 -6.22 12.14 -16.47
N VAL A 318 -6.13 10.81 -16.59
CA VAL A 318 -6.98 9.89 -15.83
C VAL A 318 -6.69 9.93 -14.33
N VAL A 319 -5.41 9.97 -13.93
CA VAL A 319 -5.02 10.05 -12.51
C VAL A 319 -5.43 11.39 -11.91
N MET A 320 -5.21 12.49 -12.62
CA MET A 320 -5.56 13.82 -12.14
C MET A 320 -7.08 14.05 -12.07
N ARG A 321 -7.87 13.27 -12.81
CA ARG A 321 -9.33 13.21 -12.65
C ARG A 321 -9.76 12.42 -11.41
N ALA A 322 -8.99 11.38 -11.04
CA ALA A 322 -9.28 10.51 -9.91
C ALA A 322 -8.86 11.13 -8.56
N ALA A 323 -7.63 11.64 -8.48
CA ALA A 323 -6.98 12.05 -7.24
C ALA A 323 -7.76 13.05 -6.36
N PRO A 324 -8.46 14.08 -6.90
CA PRO A 324 -9.18 15.04 -6.08
C PRO A 324 -10.33 14.43 -5.26
N ASN A 325 -10.85 13.27 -5.67
CA ASN A 325 -11.99 12.61 -5.02
C ASN A 325 -11.60 11.93 -3.70
N LEU A 326 -10.31 11.77 -3.42
CA LEU A 326 -9.80 11.17 -2.18
C LEU A 326 -9.56 12.25 -1.13
N SER A 327 -10.62 12.96 -0.71
CA SER A 327 -10.49 14.10 0.21
C SER A 327 -9.73 13.74 1.49
N GLY A 328 -8.66 14.48 1.80
CA GLY A 328 -7.77 14.21 2.94
C GLY A 328 -6.71 13.14 2.69
N CYS A 329 -6.64 12.57 1.48
CA CYS A 329 -5.59 11.68 1.02
C CYS A 329 -4.44 12.48 0.43
N HIS A 330 -3.55 12.98 1.29
CA HIS A 330 -2.56 13.95 0.85
C HIS A 330 -1.45 13.36 -0.01
N PHE A 331 -1.09 12.09 0.17
CA PHE A 331 -0.06 11.44 -0.62
C PHE A 331 -0.62 10.12 -1.14
N GLN A 332 -0.69 10.00 -2.48
CA GLN A 332 -1.42 8.95 -3.17
C GLN A 332 -0.48 8.25 -4.15
N GLY A 333 -0.41 6.92 -4.11
CA GLY A 333 0.37 6.11 -5.06
C GLY A 333 -0.55 5.35 -6.01
N TRP A 334 -0.72 5.86 -7.23
CA TRP A 334 -1.60 5.27 -8.23
C TRP A 334 -0.86 4.31 -9.14
N ASP A 335 -1.34 3.08 -9.31
CA ASP A 335 -0.86 2.16 -10.33
C ASP A 335 -1.81 2.19 -11.54
N VAL A 336 -1.27 2.58 -12.69
CA VAL A 336 -2.03 2.78 -13.93
C VAL A 336 -1.43 1.96 -15.05
N ALA A 337 -2.25 1.20 -15.77
CA ALA A 337 -1.83 0.46 -16.96
C ALA A 337 -2.28 1.20 -18.22
N LEU A 338 -1.42 1.22 -19.24
CA LEU A 338 -1.85 1.59 -20.60
C LEU A 338 -2.25 0.30 -21.33
N THR A 339 -3.53 0.17 -21.63
CA THR A 339 -4.12 -1.06 -22.19
C THR A 339 -4.72 -0.81 -23.57
N ASP A 340 -5.18 -1.86 -24.22
CA ASP A 340 -6.01 -1.83 -25.43
C ASP A 340 -7.31 -1.00 -25.30
N LEU A 341 -7.71 -0.67 -24.07
CA LEU A 341 -8.85 0.20 -23.74
C LEU A 341 -8.42 1.63 -23.38
N GLY A 342 -7.13 1.95 -23.51
CA GLY A 342 -6.50 3.17 -23.02
C GLY A 342 -6.00 3.06 -21.57
N PRO A 343 -5.79 4.19 -20.87
CA PRO A 343 -5.37 4.19 -19.47
C PRO A 343 -6.42 3.58 -18.53
N VAL A 344 -5.99 2.62 -17.70
CA VAL A 344 -6.83 1.94 -16.70
C VAL A 344 -6.21 2.07 -15.31
N LEU A 345 -6.99 2.53 -14.33
CA LEU A 345 -6.58 2.60 -12.93
C LEU A 345 -6.65 1.20 -12.32
N VAL A 346 -5.48 0.63 -11.99
CA VAL A 346 -5.37 -0.74 -11.52
C VAL A 346 -5.52 -0.80 -10.00
N GLU A 347 -4.70 -0.02 -9.28
CA GLU A 347 -4.64 0.01 -7.81
C GLU A 347 -4.27 1.42 -7.31
N CYS A 348 -4.53 1.70 -6.04
CA CYS A 348 -4.06 2.92 -5.37
C CYS A 348 -3.62 2.59 -3.94
N GLU A 349 -2.54 3.21 -3.51
CA GLU A 349 -2.09 3.22 -2.13
C GLU A 349 -2.43 4.59 -1.52
N GLY A 350 -3.47 4.60 -0.69
CA GLY A 350 -4.05 5.82 -0.10
C GLY A 350 -3.14 6.51 0.94
N ASP A 351 -1.96 5.97 1.22
CA ASP A 351 -0.92 6.61 2.02
C ASP A 351 0.39 6.78 1.22
N GLY A 352 0.35 6.48 -0.09
CA GLY A 352 1.49 6.43 -1.01
C GLY A 352 2.36 5.16 -0.94
N GLY A 353 2.03 4.19 -0.08
CA GLY A 353 2.79 2.96 0.20
C GLY A 353 4.33 3.04 0.11
N ASP A 354 4.99 2.07 -0.48
CA ASP A 354 6.47 2.00 -0.45
C ASP A 354 7.09 2.91 -1.51
N THR A 355 7.90 3.88 -1.09
CA THR A 355 8.52 4.91 -1.94
C THR A 355 9.89 4.53 -2.48
N ILE A 356 10.36 3.31 -2.24
CA ILE A 356 11.71 2.91 -2.63
C ILE A 356 11.89 2.97 -4.16
N MET A 357 10.90 2.53 -4.94
CA MET A 357 11.02 2.45 -6.40
C MET A 357 11.25 3.83 -7.03
N GLU A 358 10.48 4.82 -6.61
CA GLU A 358 10.52 6.19 -7.15
C GLU A 358 11.76 6.97 -6.70
N GLN A 359 12.53 6.43 -5.76
CA GLN A 359 13.82 6.98 -5.35
C GLN A 359 15.00 6.22 -5.98
N LEU A 360 14.82 4.95 -6.34
CA LEU A 360 15.85 4.16 -7.03
C LEU A 360 16.09 4.64 -8.47
N CYS A 361 15.01 4.95 -9.19
CA CYS A 361 15.06 5.30 -10.62
C CYS A 361 15.23 6.81 -10.88
N PHE A 362 15.64 7.58 -9.88
CA PHE A 362 15.93 9.01 -9.98
C PHE A 362 17.22 9.35 -9.25
N ASP A 363 17.83 10.50 -9.58
CA ASP A 363 19.03 10.99 -8.89
C ASP A 363 18.73 11.89 -7.69
N THR A 364 17.44 12.02 -7.35
CA THR A 364 16.94 12.72 -6.17
C THR A 364 15.75 11.98 -5.58
N GLY A 365 15.56 12.09 -4.28
CA GLY A 365 14.44 11.50 -3.56
C GLY A 365 13.19 12.38 -3.50
N LEU A 366 12.31 12.08 -2.55
CA LEU A 366 10.99 12.73 -2.44
C LEU A 366 10.97 13.98 -1.53
N LEU A 367 11.92 14.17 -0.62
CA LEU A 367 11.98 15.32 0.31
C LEU A 367 12.51 16.57 -0.38
N GLN A 368 11.79 17.06 -1.38
CA GLN A 368 12.10 18.29 -2.11
C GLN A 368 10.84 18.92 -2.71
N GLY A 369 10.98 20.16 -3.19
CA GLY A 369 9.91 20.92 -3.82
C GLY A 369 8.64 20.98 -2.97
N ARG A 370 7.48 20.90 -3.64
CA ARG A 370 6.16 20.96 -2.99
C ARG A 370 5.95 19.87 -1.95
N PHE A 371 6.52 18.67 -2.15
CA PHE A 371 6.40 17.60 -1.16
C PHE A 371 7.10 17.96 0.15
N LEU A 372 8.31 18.56 0.08
CA LEU A 372 9.02 19.03 1.28
C LEU A 372 8.25 20.15 1.98
N GLU A 373 7.74 21.12 1.22
CA GLU A 373 6.91 22.22 1.74
C GLU A 373 5.67 21.69 2.47
N PHE A 374 4.96 20.75 1.85
CA PHE A 374 3.83 20.06 2.46
C PHE A 374 4.25 19.34 3.75
N PHE A 375 5.34 18.56 3.70
CA PHE A 375 5.83 17.79 4.84
C PHE A 375 6.21 18.68 6.03
N ASP A 376 6.90 19.79 5.78
CA ASP A 376 7.28 20.75 6.81
C ASP A 376 6.05 21.45 7.41
N SER A 377 5.12 21.89 6.56
CA SER A 377 3.87 22.53 7.02
C SER A 377 3.03 21.61 7.92
N ARG A 378 2.97 20.32 7.60
CA ARG A 378 2.28 19.29 8.40
C ARG A 378 2.91 19.13 9.76
N LYS A 379 4.22 18.99 9.81
CA LYS A 379 4.97 18.83 11.06
C LYS A 379 4.77 20.04 11.97
N GLU A 380 4.74 21.24 11.42
CA GLU A 380 4.43 22.46 12.18
C GLU A 380 2.99 22.48 12.72
N ARG A 381 2.00 22.10 11.90
CA ARG A 381 0.59 21.98 12.32
C ARG A 381 0.46 20.96 13.45
N GLU A 382 1.05 19.77 13.33
CA GLU A 382 1.06 18.73 14.36
C GLU A 382 1.69 19.19 15.68
N GLN A 383 2.83 19.89 15.61
CA GLN A 383 3.47 20.45 16.81
C GLN A 383 2.58 21.50 17.48
N ARG A 384 1.94 22.36 16.69
CA ARG A 384 1.01 23.38 17.19
C ARG A 384 -0.21 22.74 17.85
N ASP A 385 -0.79 21.72 17.24
CA ASP A 385 -1.96 21.02 17.77
C ASP A 385 -1.63 20.18 19.00
N SER A 386 -0.45 19.55 19.04
CA SER A 386 0.07 18.87 20.22
C SER A 386 0.24 19.83 21.40
N LYS A 387 0.79 21.04 21.15
CA LYS A 387 0.89 22.11 22.17
C LYS A 387 -0.50 22.54 22.66
N LYS A 388 -1.46 22.79 21.75
CA LYS A 388 -2.85 23.14 22.11
C LYS A 388 -3.53 22.04 22.91
N ARG A 389 -3.36 20.77 22.53
CA ARG A 389 -3.93 19.61 23.24
C ARG A 389 -3.36 19.48 24.65
N LYS A 390 -2.03 19.63 24.82
CA LYS A 390 -1.39 19.66 26.15
C LYS A 390 -1.90 20.83 27.00
N ALA A 391 -2.12 22.00 26.42
CA ALA A 391 -2.68 23.15 27.12
C ALA A 391 -4.12 22.90 27.59
N ARG A 392 -4.98 22.38 26.70
CA ARG A 392 -6.37 21.98 27.04
C ARG A 392 -6.40 20.91 28.13
N TRP A 393 -5.55 19.90 28.03
CA TRP A 393 -5.44 18.85 29.05
C TRP A 393 -5.04 19.40 30.43
N ARG A 394 -4.04 20.30 30.48
CA ARG A 394 -3.65 21.00 31.73
C ARG A 394 -4.80 21.84 32.30
N GLN A 395 -5.55 22.53 31.43
CA GLN A 395 -6.70 23.33 31.85
C GLN A 395 -7.82 22.46 32.42
N ASN A 396 -8.11 21.32 31.78
CA ASN A 396 -9.11 20.37 32.27
C ASN A 396 -8.71 19.76 33.62
N ILE A 397 -7.43 19.41 33.82
CA ILE A 397 -6.95 18.94 35.13
C ILE A 397 -7.15 20.01 36.20
N LYS A 398 -6.77 21.27 35.93
CA LYS A 398 -6.98 22.37 36.88
C LYS A 398 -8.46 22.54 37.22
N ARG A 399 -9.35 22.47 36.22
CA ARG A 399 -10.80 22.58 36.41
C ARG A 399 -11.34 21.41 37.25
N ASN A 400 -10.91 20.18 36.98
CA ASN A 400 -11.34 19.00 37.72
C ASN A 400 -10.83 19.01 39.16
N MET A 401 -9.58 19.41 39.39
CA MET A 401 -9.02 19.60 40.74
C MET A 401 -9.79 20.68 41.52
N ALA A 402 -10.11 21.80 40.87
CA ALA A 402 -10.92 22.86 41.49
C ALA A 402 -12.31 22.33 41.88
N ALA A 403 -12.98 21.59 40.99
CA ALA A 403 -14.28 20.99 41.26
C ALA A 403 -14.25 20.00 42.43
N LEU A 404 -13.22 19.14 42.51
CA LEU A 404 -13.01 18.21 43.64
C LEU A 404 -12.82 18.97 44.96
N SER A 405 -11.99 20.01 44.98
CA SER A 405 -11.76 20.80 46.19
C SER A 405 -12.98 21.59 46.67
N VAL A 406 -13.88 21.95 45.74
CA VAL A 406 -15.17 22.57 46.08
C VAL A 406 -16.13 21.51 46.65
N GLN A 407 -16.15 20.30 46.10
CA GLN A 407 -16.93 19.19 46.65
C GLN A 407 -16.45 18.78 48.04
N GLU A 408 -15.14 18.71 48.29
CA GLU A 408 -14.57 18.42 49.62
C GLU A 408 -14.94 19.51 50.64
N LYS A 409 -14.87 20.79 50.26
CA LYS A 409 -15.31 21.90 51.13
C LYS A 409 -16.80 21.88 51.40
N SER A 410 -17.61 21.50 50.41
CA SER A 410 -19.06 21.33 50.56
C SER A 410 -19.38 20.19 51.53
N ALA A 411 -18.74 19.04 51.39
CA ALA A 411 -18.94 17.89 52.25
C ALA A 411 -18.49 18.16 53.70
N ALA A 412 -17.34 18.82 53.90
CA ALA A 412 -16.86 19.21 55.22
C ALA A 412 -17.77 20.26 55.90
N ALA A 413 -18.39 21.17 55.12
CA ALA A 413 -19.37 22.12 55.64
C ALA A 413 -20.69 21.43 56.03
N GLU A 414 -21.13 20.43 55.27
CA GLU A 414 -22.29 19.61 55.61
C GLU A 414 -22.06 18.77 56.88
N GLU A 415 -20.90 18.11 57.02
CA GLU A 415 -20.55 17.38 58.25
C GLU A 415 -20.48 18.30 59.47
N SER A 416 -19.87 19.48 59.34
CA SER A 416 -19.82 20.48 60.42
C SER A 416 -21.22 20.99 60.81
N SER A 417 -22.14 21.13 59.85
CA SER A 417 -23.52 21.53 60.12
C SER A 417 -24.32 20.43 60.84
N GLN A 418 -24.09 19.16 60.50
CA GLN A 418 -24.73 18.03 61.16
C GLN A 418 -24.20 17.81 62.59
N GLU A 419 -22.90 18.06 62.82
CA GLU A 419 -22.28 17.93 64.14
C GLU A 419 -22.73 19.04 65.10
N THR A 420 -22.94 20.26 64.59
CA THR A 420 -23.49 21.40 65.34
C THR A 420 -24.98 21.24 65.65
N ASP A 421 -25.77 20.66 64.72
CA ASP A 421 -27.15 20.27 64.99
C ASP A 421 -27.26 19.12 66.00
N ALA A 422 -26.34 18.15 65.99
CA ALA A 422 -26.31 17.10 67.01
C ALA A 422 -25.99 17.65 68.41
N THR A 423 -25.07 18.62 68.52
CA THR A 423 -24.75 19.27 69.82
C THR A 423 -25.88 20.16 70.31
N SER A 424 -26.60 20.85 69.41
CA SER A 424 -27.75 21.69 69.77
C SER A 424 -28.95 20.86 70.26
N VAL A 425 -29.20 19.70 69.65
CA VAL A 425 -30.24 18.74 70.09
C VAL A 425 -29.89 18.10 71.44
N GLN A 426 -28.61 17.86 71.72
CA GLN A 426 -28.16 17.32 73.00
C GLN A 426 -28.24 18.36 74.13
N ALA A 427 -27.88 19.63 73.86
CA ALA A 427 -28.07 20.74 74.79
C ALA A 427 -29.56 21.06 75.08
N ALA A 428 -30.42 20.93 74.06
CA ALA A 428 -31.87 21.08 74.23
C ALA A 428 -32.48 19.96 75.08
N LYS A 429 -31.99 18.72 74.96
CA LYS A 429 -32.39 17.61 75.84
C LYS A 429 -31.99 17.85 77.30
N GLU A 430 -30.80 18.36 77.56
CA GLU A 430 -30.34 18.67 78.93
C GLU A 430 -31.13 19.81 79.58
N GLN A 431 -31.50 20.86 78.83
CA GLN A 431 -32.38 21.92 79.31
C GLN A 431 -33.82 21.44 79.58
N THR A 432 -34.32 20.47 78.79
CA THR A 432 -35.66 19.91 79.00
C THR A 432 -35.72 19.02 80.24
N THR A 433 -34.64 18.29 80.58
CA THR A 433 -34.55 17.54 81.84
C THR A 433 -34.39 18.44 83.07
N SER A 434 -33.80 19.63 82.93
CA SER A 434 -33.74 20.61 84.02
C SER A 434 -35.10 21.29 84.26
N ALA A 435 -35.88 21.54 83.21
CA ALA A 435 -37.20 22.20 83.32
C ALA A 435 -38.31 21.27 83.84
N MET A 436 -38.16 19.94 83.77
CA MET A 436 -39.09 18.99 84.39
C MET A 436 -38.82 18.72 85.89
N ALA A 437 -37.72 19.24 86.45
CA ALA A 437 -37.39 19.13 87.87
C ALA A 437 -37.94 20.29 88.73
N GLU A 438 -38.36 21.41 88.13
CA GLU A 438 -38.82 22.62 88.86
C GLU A 438 -40.35 22.85 88.84
N THR A 439 -41.15 21.93 88.30
CA THR A 439 -42.63 22.02 88.33
C THR A 439 -43.29 20.90 89.13
N ASN A 440 -42.70 20.52 90.27
CA ASN A 440 -43.31 19.58 91.23
C ASN A 440 -43.20 20.03 92.70
N GLU A 441 -43.23 21.34 92.94
CA GLU A 441 -43.50 21.95 94.25
C GLU A 441 -44.55 23.06 94.12
N THR A 442 -45.83 22.69 93.94
CA THR A 442 -47.00 23.48 94.40
C THR A 442 -48.32 22.77 94.08
N THR A 443 -48.72 21.79 94.89
CA THR A 443 -50.14 21.63 95.31
C THR A 443 -50.23 20.69 96.51
N SER A 444 -50.52 21.26 97.67
CA SER A 444 -50.99 20.58 98.88
C SER A 444 -52.32 21.20 99.28
N VAL A 445 -53.41 20.42 99.15
CA VAL A 445 -54.57 20.26 100.06
C VAL A 445 -55.32 19.00 99.61
#